data_AF-A0A6P1YB30-F1
#
_entry.id   AF-A0A6P1YB30-F1
#
_cell.length_a   1.000
_cell.length_b   1.000
_cell.length_c   1.000
_cell.angle_alpha   90.00
_cell.angle_beta   90.00
_cell.angle_gamma   90.00
#
_symmetry.space_group_name_H-M   'P 1'
#
loop_
_entity.id
_entity.type
_entity.pdbx_description
1 polymer ?
#
loop_
_entity_poly.entity_id
_entity_poly.type
_entity_poly.pdbx_seq_one_letter_code
_entity_poly.pdbx_strand_id
1 'polypeptide(L)'
;MRLKQRVEEILKFQISNKDYEEAYRYAKHKLEWQNKHFGTNHGEYYLILLIADTYREQQFSKYTWELCKERMKKAEGVVLC
;
A
#
# COMPACT_ATOMS: atom_id res chain seq x y z
N MET A 1 -8.28 13.93 -9.11
CA MET A 1 -9.46 13.05 -9.21
C MET A 1 -9.30 11.89 -10.20
N ARG A 2 -8.81 12.09 -11.43
CA ARG A 2 -8.67 11.00 -12.43
C ARG A 2 -7.75 9.85 -12.00
N LEU A 3 -6.64 10.14 -11.32
CA LEU A 3 -5.63 9.13 -11.00
C LEU A 3 -6.15 8.09 -9.99
N LYS A 4 -6.84 8.53 -8.94
CA LYS A 4 -7.51 7.66 -7.96
C LYS A 4 -8.51 6.71 -8.62
N GLN A 5 -9.36 7.23 -9.51
CA GLN A 5 -10.34 6.42 -10.23
C GLN A 5 -9.68 5.32 -11.06
N ARG A 6 -8.58 5.64 -11.76
CA ARG A 6 -7.81 4.63 -12.52
C ARG A 6 -7.16 3.57 -11.62
N VAL A 7 -6.74 3.95 -10.41
CA VAL A 7 -6.27 3.00 -9.40
C VAL A 7 -7.42 2.10 -8.93
N GLU A 8 -8.59 2.67 -8.62
CA GLU A 8 -9.79 1.93 -8.22
C GLU A 8 -10.26 0.96 -9.33
N GLU A 9 -10.14 1.34 -10.61
CA GLU A 9 -10.42 0.47 -11.76
C GLU A 9 -9.49 -0.75 -11.85
N ILE A 10 -8.23 -0.62 -11.44
CA ILE A 10 -7.27 -1.73 -11.36
C ILE A 10 -7.57 -2.61 -10.15
N LEU A 11 -7.92 -1.99 -9.02
CA LEU A 11 -8.22 -2.69 -7.78
C LEU A 11 -9.58 -3.40 -7.82
N LYS A 12 -10.51 -2.94 -8.66
CA LYS A 12 -11.91 -3.41 -8.75
C LYS A 12 -12.76 -3.09 -7.51
N PHE A 13 -12.35 -2.10 -6.72
CA PHE A 13 -13.11 -1.57 -5.59
C PHE A 13 -12.72 -0.12 -5.29
N GLN A 14 -13.58 0.57 -4.56
CA GLN A 14 -13.32 1.94 -4.11
C GLN A 14 -12.40 1.96 -2.90
N ILE A 15 -11.46 2.90 -2.88
CA ILE A 15 -10.52 3.08 -1.77
C ILE A 15 -10.85 4.36 -1.00
N SER A 16 -10.62 4.34 0.30
CA SER A 16 -10.76 5.55 1.11
C SER A 16 -9.76 6.62 0.63
N ASN A 17 -10.10 7.90 0.76
CA ASN A 17 -9.17 8.97 0.39
C ASN A 17 -7.89 8.93 1.24
N LYS A 18 -8.00 8.49 2.50
CA LYS A 18 -6.88 8.34 3.42
C LYS A 18 -5.90 7.26 2.95
N ASP A 19 -6.41 6.06 2.66
CA ASP A 19 -5.55 4.96 2.21
C ASP A 19 -4.98 5.22 0.82
N TYR A 20 -5.74 5.88 -0.07
CA TYR A 20 -5.22 6.32 -1.35
C TYR A 20 -4.05 7.30 -1.20
N GLU A 21 -4.19 8.31 -0.34
CA GLU A 21 -3.16 9.32 -0.12
C GLU A 21 -1.88 8.70 0.47
N GLU A 22 -2.04 7.75 1.40
CA GLU A 22 -0.91 6.99 1.97
C GLU A 22 -0.18 6.17 0.89
N ALA A 23 -0.93 5.42 0.08
CA ALA A 23 -0.36 4.63 -1.02
C ALA A 23 0.28 5.53 -2.09
N TYR A 24 -0.35 6.67 -2.42
CA TYR A 24 0.12 7.64 -3.40
C TYR A 24 1.48 8.22 -3.03
N ARG A 25 1.65 8.71 -1.79
CA ARG A 25 2.92 9.29 -1.35
C ARG A 25 4.06 8.28 -1.44
N TYR A 26 3.81 7.05 -0.99
CA TYR A 26 4.84 6.02 -0.98
C TYR A 26 5.18 5.54 -2.40
N ALA A 27 4.18 5.33 -3.25
CA ALA A 27 4.39 5.00 -4.66
C ALA A 27 5.12 6.12 -5.42
N LYS A 28 4.76 7.39 -5.19
CA LYS A 28 5.45 8.54 -5.80
C LYS A 28 6.92 8.59 -5.39
N HIS A 29 7.23 8.38 -4.12
CA HIS A 29 8.60 8.32 -3.63
C HIS A 29 9.40 7.17 -4.27
N LYS A 30 8.82 5.95 -4.34
CA LYS A 30 9.41 4.80 -5.04
C LYS A 30 9.71 5.13 -6.51
N LEU A 31 8.76 5.76 -7.22
CA LEU A 31 8.91 6.14 -8.62
C LEU A 31 10.02 7.18 -8.84
N GLU A 32 10.05 8.22 -8.02
CA GLU A 32 11.09 9.26 -8.07
C GLU A 32 12.49 8.66 -7.83
N TRP A 33 12.59 7.76 -6.86
CA TRP A 33 13.83 7.04 -6.59
C TRP A 33 14.26 6.16 -7.77
N GLN A 34 13.33 5.38 -8.34
CA GLN A 34 13.60 4.52 -9.51
C GLN A 34 14.06 5.35 -10.72
N ASN A 35 13.32 6.40 -11.07
CA ASN A 35 13.66 7.29 -12.17
C ASN A 35 15.06 7.92 -11.99
N LYS A 36 15.37 8.39 -10.78
CA LYS A 36 16.68 8.97 -10.46
C LYS A 36 17.80 7.93 -10.54
N HIS A 37 17.60 6.74 -9.97
CA HIS A 37 18.65 5.74 -9.83
C HIS A 37 18.99 5.03 -11.14
N PHE A 38 17.97 4.76 -11.96
CA PHE A 38 18.13 4.04 -13.23
C PHE A 38 18.18 4.96 -14.46
N GLY A 39 18.10 6.29 -14.27
CA GLY A 39 18.06 7.24 -15.38
C GLY A 39 16.82 7.08 -16.25
N THR A 40 15.73 6.54 -15.70
CA THR A 40 14.47 6.31 -16.41
C THR A 40 13.50 7.47 -16.17
N ASN A 41 12.43 7.52 -16.98
CA ASN A 41 11.33 8.45 -16.80
C ASN A 41 10.01 7.71 -16.97
N HIS A 42 9.69 6.87 -15.99
CA HIS A 42 8.42 6.17 -15.94
C HIS A 42 7.29 7.18 -15.70
N GLY A 43 6.34 7.24 -16.63
CA GLY A 43 5.25 8.22 -16.63
C GLY A 43 4.05 7.84 -15.74
N GLU A 44 2.97 8.62 -15.88
CA GLU A 44 1.77 8.51 -15.04
C GLU A 44 1.15 7.10 -15.01
N TYR A 45 1.14 6.39 -16.13
CA TYR A 45 0.56 5.04 -16.17
C TYR A 45 1.28 4.07 -15.22
N TYR A 46 2.61 4.17 -15.12
CA TYR A 46 3.38 3.35 -14.20
C TYR A 46 3.14 3.76 -12.74
N LEU A 47 2.98 5.07 -12.48
CA LEU A 47 2.58 5.55 -11.15
C LEU A 47 1.24 4.93 -10.71
N ILE A 48 0.26 4.82 -11.61
CA ILE A 48 -1.04 4.21 -11.31
C ILE A 48 -0.89 2.74 -10.90
N LEU A 49 -0.09 1.96 -11.63
CA LEU A 49 0.21 0.56 -11.27
C LEU A 49 0.87 0.48 -9.89
N LEU A 50 1.88 1.33 -9.67
CA LEU A 50 2.65 1.34 -8.43
C LEU A 50 1.81 1.72 -7.20
N ILE A 51 0.81 2.60 -7.37
CA ILE A 51 -0.13 2.93 -6.29
C ILE A 51 -1.03 1.74 -5.97
N ALA A 52 -1.54 1.04 -6.99
CA ALA A 52 -2.39 -0.14 -6.77
C ALA A 52 -1.62 -1.24 -6.03
N ASP A 53 -0.37 -1.50 -6.40
CA ASP A 53 0.47 -2.50 -5.74
C ASP A 53 0.85 -2.05 -4.32
N THR A 54 1.25 -0.78 -4.15
CA THR A 54 1.56 -0.22 -2.82
C THR A 54 0.35 -0.30 -1.89
N TYR A 55 -0.87 -0.05 -2.38
CA TYR A 55 -2.08 -0.21 -1.59
C TYR A 55 -2.24 -1.66 -1.11
N ARG A 56 -2.10 -2.64 -2.01
CA ARG A 56 -2.19 -4.07 -1.65
C ARG A 56 -1.15 -4.46 -0.60
N GLU A 57 0.09 -4.03 -0.78
CA GLU A 57 1.20 -4.24 0.17
C GLU A 57 0.84 -3.68 1.56
N GLN A 58 0.34 -2.44 1.61
CA GLN A 58 -0.04 -1.79 2.86
C GLN A 58 -1.21 -2.50 3.56
N GLN A 59 -2.24 -2.91 2.82
CA GLN A 59 -3.38 -3.64 3.41
C GLN A 59 -2.95 -5.02 3.91
N PHE A 60 -2.11 -5.73 3.17
CA PHE A 60 -1.56 -7.01 3.60
C PHE A 60 -0.69 -6.85 4.86
N SER A 61 0.16 -5.83 4.91
CA SER A 61 0.99 -5.54 6.09
C SER A 61 0.14 -5.17 7.31
N LYS A 62 -0.91 -4.36 7.15
CA LYS A 62 -1.86 -4.01 8.22
C LYS A 62 -2.54 -5.28 8.74
N TYR A 63 -3.08 -6.12 7.85
CA TYR A 63 -3.74 -7.36 8.22
C TYR A 63 -2.81 -8.34 8.98
N THR A 64 -1.61 -8.58 8.45
CA THR A 64 -0.66 -9.50 9.09
C THR A 64 -0.18 -8.98 10.45
N TRP A 65 0.01 -7.67 10.59
CA TRP A 65 0.35 -7.06 11.87
C TRP A 65 -0.74 -7.26 12.93
N GLU A 66 -2.01 -7.03 12.58
CA GLU A 66 -3.12 -7.29 13.50
C GLU A 66 -3.19 -8.76 13.92
N LEU A 67 -3.04 -9.68 12.96
CA LEU A 67 -3.01 -11.11 13.24
C LEU A 67 -1.88 -11.49 14.20
N CYS A 68 -0.68 -10.94 14.02
CA CYS A 68 0.45 -11.17 14.91
C CYS A 68 0.17 -10.64 16.32
N LYS A 69 -0.38 -9.42 16.45
CA LYS A 69 -0.74 -8.85 17.76
C LYS A 69 -1.77 -9.69 18.50
N GLU A 70 -2.78 -10.22 17.81
CA GLU A 70 -3.75 -11.13 18.41
C GLU A 70 -3.12 -12.42 18.92
N ARG A 71 -2.19 -13.00 18.14
CA ARG A 71 -1.46 -14.21 18.53
C ARG A 71 -0.56 -13.97 19.75
N MET A 72 0.12 -12.82 19.80
CA MET A 72 0.93 -12.44 20.97
C MET A 72 0.08 -12.30 22.24
N LYS A 73 -1.05 -11.60 22.16
CA LYS A 73 -1.98 -11.47 23.30
C LYS A 73 -2.46 -12.83 23.82
N LYS A 74 -2.77 -13.77 22.92
CA LYS A 74 -3.16 -15.14 23.29
C LYS A 74 -2.01 -15.88 23.96
N ALA A 75 -0.79 -15.77 23.43
CA ALA A 75 0.38 -16.40 24.02
C ALA A 75 0.68 -15.85 25.43
N GLU A 76 0.59 -14.54 25.63
CA GLU A 76 0.74 -13.90 26.94
C GLU A 76 -0.37 -14.29 27.93
N GLY A 77 -1.62 -14.39 27.45
CA GLY A 77 -2.75 -14.83 28.27
C GLY A 77 -2.71 -16.32 28.65
N VAL A 78 -2.03 -17.16 27.88
CA VAL A 78 -1.82 -18.60 28.18
C VAL A 78 -0.74 -18.80 29.25
N VAL A 79 0.19 -17.86 29.44
CA VAL A 79 1.26 -17.96 30.46
C VAL A 79 0.74 -17.65 31.89
N LEU A 80 -0.47 -17.12 32.03
CA LEU A 80 -1.07 -16.74 33.32
C LEU A 80 -2.12 -17.73 33.85
N CYS A 81 -2.22 -18.94 33.30
CA CYS A 81 -3.10 -20.01 33.79
C CYS A 81 -2.30 -21.20 34.32
#